data_AF-F9WXK5-F1
#
_entry.id   AF-F9WXK5-F1
#
_cell.length_a   1.000
_cell.length_b   1.000
_cell.length_c   1.000
_cell.angle_alpha   90.00
_cell.angle_beta   90.00
_cell.angle_gamma   90.00
#
_symmetry.space_group_name_H-M   'P 1'
#
loop_
_entity.id
_entity.type
_entity.pdbx_description
1 polymer ?
#
loop_
_entity_poly.entity_id
_entity_poly.type
_entity_poly.pdbx_seq_one_letter_code
_entity_poly.pdbx_strand_id
1 'polypeptide(L)'
;PSPVVPKKGRTNTPWTPAEEQRLKTLRDAGSSWSEIAKTFPTRTEGSVKKHWYKDMHYAEFAEDESAALLQAIKDYENNKWKVIGQKVGKPAKACEQFAKE
;
A
#
# COMPACT_ATOMS: atom_id res chain seq x y z
N PRO A 1 22.16 -30.92 23.48
CA PRO A 1 22.68 -29.60 23.04
C PRO A 1 21.64 -28.94 22.13
N SER A 2 20.82 -28.05 22.68
CA SER A 2 19.81 -27.32 21.90
C SER A 2 20.49 -26.28 21.01
N PRO A 3 20.16 -26.18 19.72
CA PRO A 3 20.77 -25.20 18.85
C PRO A 3 20.32 -23.79 19.28
N VAL A 4 21.31 -22.99 19.65
CA VAL A 4 21.18 -21.57 20.00
C VAL A 4 20.62 -20.80 18.81
N VAL A 5 19.38 -20.33 18.91
CA VAL A 5 18.81 -19.40 17.93
C VAL A 5 19.46 -18.02 18.12
N PRO A 6 20.24 -17.51 17.14
CA PRO A 6 20.91 -16.23 17.29
C PRO A 6 19.92 -15.07 17.26
N LYS A 7 20.14 -14.08 18.13
CA LYS A 7 19.32 -12.87 18.29
C LYS A 7 19.27 -12.09 16.97
N LYS A 8 18.04 -11.82 16.50
CA LYS A 8 17.74 -11.25 15.17
C LYS A 8 18.10 -9.76 15.12
N GLY A 9 19.25 -9.42 14.53
CA GLY A 9 19.57 -8.06 14.10
C GLY A 9 18.58 -7.55 13.04
N ARG A 10 18.45 -6.23 12.88
CA ARG A 10 17.57 -5.61 11.86
C ARG A 10 17.84 -6.22 10.50
N THR A 11 16.86 -6.95 9.97
CA THR A 11 16.93 -7.67 8.70
C THR A 11 16.75 -6.68 7.55
N ASN A 12 17.81 -5.95 7.20
CA ASN A 12 17.85 -5.05 6.04
C ASN A 12 18.30 -5.80 4.77
N THR A 13 17.98 -7.10 4.70
CA THR A 13 18.29 -7.93 3.53
C THR A 13 17.21 -7.69 2.46
N PRO A 14 17.56 -7.44 1.19
CA PRO A 14 16.57 -7.35 0.12
C PRO A 14 15.82 -8.67 -0.05
N TRP A 15 14.53 -8.64 -0.41
CA TRP A 15 13.77 -9.86 -0.71
C TRP A 15 14.19 -10.43 -2.06
N THR A 16 14.41 -11.74 -2.09
CA THR A 16 14.70 -12.44 -3.34
C THR A 16 13.43 -12.94 -4.01
N PRO A 17 13.39 -13.07 -5.34
CA PRO A 17 12.21 -13.58 -6.05
C PRO A 17 11.74 -14.96 -5.54
N ALA A 18 12.68 -15.81 -5.12
CA ALA A 18 12.38 -17.10 -4.52
C ALA A 18 11.70 -16.97 -3.15
N GLU A 19 12.11 -16.01 -2.32
CA GLU A 19 11.44 -15.71 -1.05
C GLU A 19 10.02 -15.17 -1.29
N GLU A 20 9.84 -14.30 -2.29
CA GLU A 20 8.54 -13.74 -2.67
C GLU A 20 7.58 -14.81 -3.18
N GLN A 21 8.04 -15.68 -4.07
CA GLN A 21 7.23 -16.79 -4.59
C GLN A 21 6.79 -17.74 -3.46
N ARG A 22 7.68 -18.02 -2.50
CA ARG A 22 7.35 -18.82 -1.32
C ARG A 22 6.35 -18.12 -0.42
N LEU A 23 6.52 -16.81 -0.18
CA LEU A 23 5.59 -15.98 0.58
C LEU A 23 4.18 -16.01 -0.04
N LYS A 24 4.08 -15.84 -1.37
CA LYS A 24 2.83 -15.94 -2.12
C LYS A 24 2.15 -17.30 -1.98
N THR A 25 2.92 -18.37 -2.17
CA THR A 25 2.40 -19.75 -2.06
C THR A 25 1.82 -20.03 -0.68
N LEU A 26 2.52 -19.62 0.38
CA LEU A 26 2.05 -19.85 1.75
C LEU A 26 0.84 -18.97 2.09
N ARG A 27 0.75 -17.76 1.52
CA ARG A 27 -0.41 -16.91 1.69
C ARG A 27 -1.64 -17.42 0.97
N ASP A 28 -1.47 -17.90 -0.25
CA ASP A 28 -2.54 -18.54 -1.03
C ASP A 28 -3.05 -19.81 -0.32
N ALA A 29 -2.14 -20.58 0.30
CA ALA A 29 -2.48 -21.71 1.14
C ALA A 29 -3.15 -21.34 2.49
N GLY A 30 -3.38 -20.05 2.78
CA GLY A 30 -4.06 -19.59 4.00
C GLY A 30 -3.18 -19.61 5.27
N SER A 31 -1.86 -19.79 5.14
CA SER A 31 -0.95 -19.86 6.30
C SER A 31 -0.92 -18.54 7.06
N SER A 32 -0.86 -18.60 8.39
CA SER A 32 -0.75 -17.39 9.23
C SER A 32 0.64 -16.74 9.09
N TRP A 33 0.75 -15.44 9.39
CA TRP A 33 2.03 -14.72 9.30
C TRP A 33 3.14 -15.33 10.16
N SER A 34 2.76 -15.85 11.33
CA SER A 34 3.64 -16.58 12.25
C SER A 34 4.24 -17.81 11.58
N GLU A 35 3.40 -18.62 10.92
CA GLU A 35 3.83 -19.82 10.21
C GLU A 35 4.74 -19.47 9.03
N ILE A 36 4.37 -18.44 8.28
CA ILE A 36 5.17 -17.96 7.16
C ILE A 36 6.55 -17.51 7.65
N ALA A 37 6.63 -16.72 8.71
CA ALA A 37 7.90 -16.25 9.27
C ALA A 37 8.81 -17.38 9.74
N LYS A 38 8.25 -18.52 10.19
CA LYS A 38 9.04 -19.72 10.54
C LYS A 38 9.73 -20.34 9.32
N THR A 39 9.17 -20.19 8.13
CA THR A 39 9.78 -20.68 6.88
C THR A 39 10.95 -19.82 6.40
N PHE A 40 11.10 -18.60 6.95
CA PHE A 40 12.15 -17.66 6.59
C PHE A 40 13.15 -17.48 7.75
N PRO A 41 14.32 -18.15 7.72
CA PRO A 41 15.28 -18.09 8.83
C PRO A 41 15.78 -16.67 9.10
N THR A 42 15.84 -15.84 8.06
CA THR A 42 16.33 -14.46 8.09
C THR A 42 15.21 -13.42 8.17
N ARG A 43 13.91 -13.77 8.11
CA ARG A 43 12.80 -12.79 8.17
C ARG A 43 12.01 -12.89 9.47
N THR A 44 11.53 -11.76 9.98
CA THR A 44 10.60 -11.73 11.12
C THR A 44 9.17 -11.62 10.61
N GLU A 45 8.18 -11.97 11.44
CA GLU A 45 6.76 -11.79 11.10
C GLU A 45 6.45 -10.36 10.66
N GLY A 46 7.01 -9.36 11.35
CA GLY A 46 6.88 -7.96 10.97
C GLY A 46 7.47 -7.65 9.59
N SER A 47 8.63 -8.23 9.26
CA SER A 47 9.25 -8.07 7.93
C SER A 47 8.41 -8.73 6.83
N VAL A 48 7.83 -9.91 7.10
CA VAL A 48 6.96 -10.64 6.18
C VAL A 48 5.68 -9.86 5.90
N LYS A 49 4.98 -9.40 6.95
CA LYS A 49 3.78 -8.56 6.85
C LYS A 49 4.09 -7.29 6.06
N LYS A 50 5.17 -6.59 6.42
CA LYS A 50 5.57 -5.35 5.76
C LYS A 50 5.81 -5.57 4.27
N HIS A 51 6.58 -6.58 3.89
CA HIS A 51 6.87 -6.88 2.48
C HIS A 51 5.60 -7.26 1.71
N TRP A 52 4.76 -8.11 2.30
CA TRP A 52 3.51 -8.51 1.66
C TRP A 52 2.62 -7.31 1.35
N TYR A 53 2.32 -6.48 2.35
CA TYR A 53 1.48 -5.32 2.13
C TYR A 53 2.19 -4.32 1.21
N LYS A 54 3.39 -3.87 1.58
CA LYS A 54 4.05 -2.76 0.89
C LYS A 54 4.49 -3.07 -0.54
N ASP A 55 4.98 -4.29 -0.80
CA ASP A 55 5.75 -4.60 -2.00
C ASP A 55 5.11 -5.73 -2.85
N MET A 56 4.25 -6.60 -2.28
CA MET A 56 3.57 -7.67 -3.05
C MET A 56 2.07 -7.46 -3.29
N HIS A 57 1.36 -6.78 -2.39
CA HIS A 57 -0.10 -6.67 -2.40
C HIS A 57 -0.62 -5.23 -2.60
N TYR A 58 0.25 -4.22 -2.42
CA TYR A 58 0.04 -2.84 -2.87
C TYR A 58 0.90 -2.47 -4.09
N ALA A 59 1.48 -3.44 -4.80
CA ALA A 59 2.44 -3.15 -5.86
C ALA A 59 1.83 -2.43 -7.07
N GLU A 60 0.56 -2.68 -7.40
CA GLU A 60 -0.08 -2.02 -8.52
C GLU A 60 -1.55 -1.79 -8.15
N PHE A 61 -1.99 -0.53 -8.17
CA PHE A 61 -3.40 -0.30 -8.49
C PHE A 61 -3.60 -1.03 -9.83
N ALA A 62 -4.44 -2.05 -9.85
CA ALA A 62 -4.83 -2.65 -11.13
C ALA A 62 -5.30 -1.52 -12.05
N GLU A 63 -5.12 -1.65 -13.38
CA GLU A 63 -5.43 -0.57 -14.34
C GLU A 63 -6.82 0.05 -14.09
N ASP A 64 -7.79 -0.78 -13.69
CA ASP A 64 -9.14 -0.37 -13.28
C ASP A 64 -9.18 0.52 -12.02
N GLU A 65 -8.47 0.13 -10.96
CA GLU A 65 -8.40 0.93 -9.72
C GLU A 65 -7.64 2.25 -9.94
N SER A 66 -6.66 2.25 -10.84
CA SER A 66 -5.95 3.47 -11.24
C SER A 66 -6.88 4.43 -11.99
N ALA A 67 -7.75 3.91 -12.85
CA ALA A 67 -8.76 4.69 -13.57
C ALA A 67 -9.83 5.23 -12.61
N ALA A 68 -10.29 4.41 -11.66
CA ALA A 68 -11.24 4.82 -10.62
C ALA A 68 -10.66 5.96 -9.75
N LEU A 69 -9.38 5.87 -9.36
CA LEU A 69 -8.69 6.91 -8.62
C LEU A 69 -8.60 8.22 -9.42
N LEU A 70 -8.18 8.15 -10.69
CA LEU A 70 -8.11 9.32 -11.57
C LEU A 70 -9.50 9.96 -11.77
N GLN A 71 -10.54 9.14 -11.92
CA GLN A 71 -11.90 9.62 -12.04
C GLN A 71 -12.38 10.31 -10.76
N ALA A 72 -12.09 9.74 -9.58
CA ALA A 72 -12.42 10.35 -8.30
C ALA A 72 -11.69 11.68 -8.07
N ILE A 73 -10.41 11.78 -8.46
CA ILE A 73 -9.64 13.03 -8.42
C ILE A 73 -10.28 14.08 -9.34
N LYS A 74 -10.64 13.70 -10.57
CA LYS A 74 -11.29 14.60 -11.52
C LYS A 74 -12.66 15.06 -11.04
N ASP A 75 -13.46 14.18 -10.43
CA ASP A 75 -14.75 14.56 -9.85
C ASP A 75 -14.57 15.55 -8.70
N TYR A 76 -13.62 15.29 -7.80
CA TYR A 76 -13.27 16.20 -6.71
C TYR A 76 -12.84 17.58 -7.24
N GLU A 77 -11.97 17.63 -8.25
CA GLU A 77 -11.55 18.89 -8.89
C GLU A 77 -12.73 19.70 -9.46
N ASN A 78 -13.75 19.02 -10.02
CA ASN A 78 -14.95 19.67 -10.55
C ASN A 78 -15.93 20.10 -9.46
N ASN A 79 -16.02 19.33 -8.37
CA ASN A 79 -16.96 19.58 -7.29
C ASN A 79 -16.41 20.50 -6.20
N LYS A 80 -15.08 20.61 -6.04
CA LYS A 80 -14.46 21.48 -5.02
C LYS A 80 -14.94 22.93 -5.13
N TRP A 81 -14.99 23.48 -6.34
CA TRP A 81 -15.39 24.86 -6.56
C TRP A 81 -16.89 25.09 -6.38
N LYS A 82 -17.71 24.06 -6.61
CA LYS A 82 -19.15 24.13 -6.30
C LYS A 82 -19.36 24.24 -4.80
N VAL A 83 -18.67 23.43 -4.02
CA VAL A 83 -18.74 23.45 -2.54
C VAL A 83 -18.21 24.79 -2.01
N ILE A 84 -17.05 25.23 -2.50
CA ILE A 84 -16.46 26.51 -2.11
C ILE A 84 -17.41 27.66 -2.45
N GLY A 85 -17.92 27.71 -3.69
CA GLY A 85 -18.85 28.73 -4.15
C GLY A 85 -20.13 28.81 -3.31
N GLN A 86 -20.71 27.66 -2.96
CA GLN A 86 -21.86 27.62 -2.06
C GLN A 86 -21.53 28.21 -0.69
N LYS A 87 -20.35 27.93 -0.14
CA LYS A 87 -19.92 28.42 1.18
C LYS A 87 -19.60 29.91 1.19
N VAL A 88 -19.05 30.45 0.09
CA VAL A 88 -18.72 31.89 -0.03
C VAL A 88 -19.86 32.71 -0.67
N GLY A 89 -20.97 32.08 -1.06
CA GLY A 89 -22.09 32.72 -1.73
C GLY A 89 -21.75 33.27 -3.13
N LYS A 90 -20.81 32.63 -3.84
CA LYS A 90 -20.36 33.04 -5.17
C LYS A 90 -20.42 31.88 -6.18
N PRO A 91 -20.54 32.16 -7.49
CA PRO A 91 -20.48 31.12 -8.51
C PRO A 91 -19.13 30.37 -8.48
N ALA A 92 -19.17 29.05 -8.60
CA ALA A 92 -17.99 28.18 -8.58
C ALA A 92 -16.86 28.65 -9.52
N LYS A 93 -17.24 29.11 -10.73
CA LYS A 93 -16.30 29.63 -11.73
C LYS A 93 -15.59 30.92 -11.29
N ALA A 94 -16.28 31.79 -10.56
CA ALA A 94 -15.67 33.00 -10.03
C ALA A 94 -14.68 32.68 -8.90
N CYS A 95 -14.99 31.71 -8.04
CA CYS A 95 -14.07 31.23 -7.01
C CYS A 95 -12.83 30.56 -7.61
N GLU A 96 -13.02 29.76 -8.65
CA GLU A 96 -11.91 29.11 -9.37
C GLU A 96 -10.96 30.14 -10.00
N GLN A 97 -11.51 31.15 -10.67
CA GLN A 97 -10.72 32.18 -11.34
C GLN A 97 -9.96 33.06 -10.34
N PHE A 98 -10.64 33.51 -9.28
CA PHE A 98 -10.04 34.33 -8.23
C PHE A 98 -8.92 33.62 -7.46
N ALA A 99 -8.99 32.30 -7.29
CA ALA A 99 -7.95 31.52 -6.61
C ALA A 99 -6.76 31.14 -7.52
N LYS A 100 -6.89 31.36 -8.84
CA LYS A 100 -5.83 31.13 -9.83
C LYS A 100 -5.06 32.41 -10.20
N GLU A 101 -5.61 33.58 -9.87
CA GLU A 101 -4.90 34.87 -9.84
C GLU A 101 -4.11 35.03 -8.53
#